data_AF-A0A1V6DKX7-F1
#
_entry.id   AF-A0A1V6DKX7-F1
#
_cell.length_a   1.000
_cell.length_b   1.000
_cell.length_c   1.000
_cell.angle_alpha   90.00
_cell.angle_beta   90.00
_cell.angle_gamma   90.00
#
_symmetry.space_group_name_H-M   'P 1'
#
loop_
_entity.id
_entity.type
_entity.pdbx_description
1 polymer ?
#
loop_
_entity_poly.entity_id
_entity_poly.type
_entity_poly.pdbx_seq_one_letter_code
_entity_poly.pdbx_strand_id
1 'polypeptide(L)'
;MCQAFFLPTQIVPCPLIRDADGLAMSSRNARLSPAERALAPSFYKILSTATTAADAREQLEKSGFVVDYVEDHALRRYGAVRLGATRLIDNVAR
;
A
#
# COMPACT_ATOMS: atom_id res chain seq x y z
N MET A 1 -8.13 10.65 18.04
CA MET A 1 -9.57 10.84 18.29
C MET A 1 -9.98 10.37 19.68
N CYS A 2 -9.99 9.06 19.99
CA CYS A 2 -10.46 8.55 21.29
C CYS A 2 -9.77 9.20 22.49
N GLN A 3 -8.44 9.30 22.46
CA GLN A 3 -7.69 10.00 23.50
C GLN A 3 -8.07 11.48 23.62
N ALA A 4 -8.15 12.21 22.50
CA ALA A 4 -8.44 13.64 22.48
C ALA A 4 -9.85 13.99 23.00
N PHE A 5 -10.80 13.06 22.89
CA PHE A 5 -12.18 13.23 23.37
C PHE A 5 -12.49 12.37 24.61
N PHE A 6 -11.46 11.84 25.29
CA PHE A 6 -11.60 11.07 26.53
C PHE A 6 -12.59 9.90 26.42
N LEU A 7 -12.68 9.27 25.24
CA LEU A 7 -13.59 8.14 25.03
C LEU A 7 -13.06 6.91 25.78
N PRO A 8 -13.88 6.23 26.60
CA PRO A 8 -13.49 5.03 27.35
C PRO A 8 -13.48 3.79 26.42
N THR A 9 -12.72 3.86 25.34
CA THR A 9 -12.67 2.83 24.29
C THR A 9 -11.24 2.33 24.13
N GLN A 10 -11.08 1.01 24.25
CA GLN A 10 -9.81 0.36 23.93
C GLN A 10 -9.65 0.23 22.41
N ILE A 11 -8.53 0.73 21.87
CA ILE A 11 -8.18 0.55 20.45
C ILE A 11 -7.28 -0.67 20.33
N VAL A 12 -7.76 -1.68 19.60
CA VAL A 12 -7.02 -2.91 19.31
C VAL A 12 -6.57 -2.86 17.84
N PRO A 13 -5.28 -2.66 17.53
CA PRO A 13 -4.80 -2.72 16.16
C PRO A 13 -4.80 -4.16 15.65
N CYS A 14 -5.35 -4.38 14.45
CA CYS A 14 -5.36 -5.68 13.79
C CYS A 14 -4.32 -5.72 12.67
N PRO A 15 -3.69 -6.88 12.42
CA PRO A 15 -2.73 -7.02 11.34
C PRO A 15 -3.40 -6.86 9.97
N LEU A 16 -2.60 -6.41 8.99
CA LEU A 16 -3.02 -6.35 7.60
C LEU A 16 -3.16 -7.76 7.03
N ILE A 17 -4.28 -8.05 6.38
CA ILE A 17 -4.51 -9.29 5.64
C ILE A 17 -4.13 -9.08 4.18
N ARG A 18 -3.43 -10.06 3.61
CA ARG A 18 -2.99 -10.07 2.21
C ARG A 18 -3.58 -11.28 1.48
N ASP A 19 -3.83 -11.13 0.19
CA ASP A 19 -4.09 -12.25 -0.72
C ASP A 19 -2.83 -13.13 -0.85
N ALA A 20 -2.98 -14.33 -1.42
CA ALA A 20 -1.88 -15.30 -1.59
C ALA A 20 -0.71 -14.76 -2.44
N ASP A 21 -0.94 -13.75 -3.27
CA ASP A 21 0.07 -13.06 -4.08
C ASP A 21 0.73 -11.86 -3.37
N GLY A 22 0.32 -11.57 -2.13
CA GLY A 22 0.86 -10.50 -1.31
C GLY A 22 0.15 -9.15 -1.44
N LEU A 23 -0.83 -9.02 -2.33
CA LEU A 23 -1.63 -7.78 -2.42
C LEU A 23 -2.44 -7.57 -1.14
N ALA A 24 -2.39 -6.36 -0.58
CA ALA A 24 -3.22 -5.98 0.56
C ALA A 24 -4.71 -6.17 0.22
N MET A 25 -5.45 -6.90 1.06
CA MET A 25 -6.88 -7.11 0.84
C MET A 25 -7.63 -5.78 0.97
N SER A 26 -8.40 -5.44 -0.06
CA SER A 26 -9.20 -4.23 -0.11
C SER A 26 -10.40 -4.46 -1.01
N SER A 27 -11.58 -3.95 -0.61
CA SER A 27 -12.78 -3.99 -1.44
C SER A 27 -12.59 -3.29 -2.79
N ARG A 28 -11.62 -2.37 -2.88
CA ARG A 28 -11.24 -1.68 -4.12
C ARG A 28 -10.59 -2.63 -5.13
N ASN A 29 -10.00 -3.75 -4.72
CA ASN A 29 -9.37 -4.70 -5.62
C ASN A 29 -10.40 -5.29 -6.61
N ALA A 30 -11.68 -5.34 -6.24
CA ALA A 30 -12.77 -5.77 -7.12
C ALA A 30 -13.03 -4.83 -8.31
N ARG A 31 -12.47 -3.61 -8.30
CA ARG A 31 -12.58 -2.62 -9.39
C ARG A 31 -11.44 -2.72 -10.40
N LEU A 32 -10.41 -3.51 -10.10
CA LEU A 32 -9.29 -3.72 -11.00
C LEU A 32 -9.75 -4.61 -12.15
N SER A 33 -9.40 -4.23 -13.38
CA SER A 33 -9.47 -5.14 -14.52
C SER A 33 -8.55 -6.35 -14.30
N PRO A 34 -8.74 -7.46 -15.03
CA PRO A 34 -7.87 -8.64 -14.90
C PRO A 34 -6.37 -8.32 -15.08
N ALA A 35 -6.02 -7.43 -16.01
CA ALA A 35 -4.64 -7.01 -16.23
C ALA A 35 -4.08 -6.18 -15.06
N GLU A 36 -4.86 -5.23 -14.55
CA GLU A 36 -4.46 -4.43 -13.38
C GLU A 36 -4.36 -5.30 -12.12
N ARG A 37 -5.25 -6.27 -11.93
CA ARG A 37 -5.20 -7.20 -10.79
C ARG A 37 -3.98 -8.11 -10.85
N ALA A 38 -3.54 -8.51 -12.04
CA ALA A 38 -2.31 -9.27 -12.22
C ALA A 38 -1.06 -8.42 -11.92
N LEU A 39 -1.10 -7.11 -12.22
CA LEU A 39 0.00 -6.18 -11.94
C LEU A 39 0.06 -5.76 -10.46
N ALA A 40 -1.09 -5.59 -9.79
CA ALA A 40 -1.19 -5.02 -8.45
C ALA A 40 -0.26 -5.64 -7.37
N PRO A 41 0.00 -6.97 -7.32
CA PRO A 41 0.93 -7.56 -6.35
C PRO A 41 2.37 -7.03 -6.45
N SER A 42 2.79 -6.54 -7.62
CA SER A 42 4.10 -5.91 -7.79
C SER A 42 4.27 -4.65 -6.92
N PHE A 43 3.17 -3.98 -6.56
CA PHE A 43 3.21 -2.83 -5.65
C PHE A 43 3.80 -3.20 -4.29
N TYR A 44 3.29 -4.28 -3.67
CA TYR A 44 3.80 -4.79 -2.40
C TYR A 44 5.26 -5.24 -2.53
N LYS A 45 5.58 -5.96 -3.61
CA LYS A 45 6.94 -6.44 -3.86
C LYS A 45 7.93 -5.26 -3.93
N ILE A 46 7.67 -4.26 -4.76
CA ILE A 46 8.53 -3.08 -4.93
C ILE A 46 8.64 -2.29 -3.62
N LEU A 47 7.52 -2.06 -2.92
CA LEU A 47 7.53 -1.43 -1.59
C LEU A 47 8.44 -2.16 -0.61
N SER A 48 8.48 -3.49 -0.65
CA SER A 48 9.26 -4.32 0.28
C SER A 48 10.74 -4.40 -0.09
N THR A 49 11.06 -4.44 -1.38
CA THR A 49 12.43 -4.74 -1.84
C THR A 49 13.27 -3.50 -2.16
N ALA A 50 12.65 -2.38 -2.53
CA ALA A 50 13.38 -1.19 -2.92
C ALA A 50 14.12 -0.56 -1.72
N THR A 51 15.34 -0.07 -1.93
CA THR A 51 16.22 0.35 -0.84
C THR A 51 15.73 1.64 -0.17
N THR A 52 15.30 2.62 -0.97
CA THR A 52 14.87 3.95 -0.53
C THR A 52 13.50 4.31 -1.09
N ALA A 53 12.74 5.18 -0.43
CA ALA A 53 11.43 5.60 -0.92
C ALA A 53 11.47 6.14 -2.36
N ALA A 54 12.57 6.83 -2.73
CA ALA A 54 12.80 7.31 -4.09
C ALA A 54 12.98 6.17 -5.10
N ASP A 55 13.77 5.13 -4.76
CA ASP A 55 13.96 3.94 -5.59
C ASP A 55 12.63 3.18 -5.79
N ALA A 56 11.86 3.03 -4.71
CA ALA A 56 10.52 2.42 -4.77
C ALA A 56 9.60 3.20 -5.72
N ARG A 57 9.59 4.53 -5.62
CA ARG A 57 8.80 5.40 -6.50
C ARG A 57 9.17 5.19 -7.97
N GLU A 58 10.46 5.24 -8.30
CA GLU A 58 10.94 5.09 -9.67
C GLU A 58 10.56 3.71 -10.26
N GLN A 59 10.73 2.64 -9.48
CA GLN A 59 10.36 1.29 -9.91
C GLN A 59 8.85 1.12 -10.13
N LEU A 60 8.01 1.78 -9.31
CA LEU A 60 6.56 1.78 -9.47
C LEU A 60 6.14 2.52 -10.74
N GLU A 61 6.69 3.71 -10.98
CA GLU A 61 6.40 4.48 -12.19
C GLU A 61 6.81 3.71 -13.45
N LYS A 62 7.99 3.06 -13.46
CA LYS A 62 8.43 2.18 -14.56
C LYS A 62 7.54 0.96 -14.77
N SER A 63 6.90 0.47 -13.72
CA SER A 63 5.98 -0.69 -13.77
C SER A 63 4.56 -0.30 -14.21
N GLY A 64 4.31 0.97 -14.54
CA GLY A 64 3.04 1.45 -15.06
C GLY A 64 2.07 1.96 -13.99
N PHE A 65 2.51 2.16 -12.75
CA PHE A 65 1.72 2.81 -11.71
C PHE A 65 1.80 4.32 -11.82
N VAL A 66 0.69 5.00 -11.54
CA VAL A 66 0.73 6.43 -11.23
C VAL A 66 0.93 6.58 -9.72
N VAL A 67 2.07 7.14 -9.30
CA VAL A 67 2.45 7.24 -7.88
C VAL A 67 1.94 8.55 -7.27
N ASP A 68 1.04 8.45 -6.28
CA ASP A 68 0.64 9.61 -5.48
C ASP A 68 1.76 9.95 -4.48
N TYR A 69 2.23 8.96 -3.71
CA TYR A 69 3.39 9.11 -2.81
C TYR A 69 4.05 7.78 -2.48
N VAL A 70 5.34 7.85 -2.11
CA VAL A 70 6.06 6.82 -1.35
C VAL A 70 6.92 7.53 -0.32
N GLU A 71 6.76 7.17 0.94
CA GLU A 71 7.43 7.84 2.06
C GLU A 71 7.92 6.82 3.09
N ASP A 72 9.15 7.00 3.57
CA ASP A 72 9.67 6.28 4.73
C ASP A 72 9.46 7.17 5.96
N HIS A 73 8.72 6.65 6.95
CA HIS A 73 8.52 7.35 8.22
C HIS A 73 8.71 6.38 9.39
N ALA A 74 9.73 6.67 10.22
CA ALA A 74 10.21 5.77 11.26
C ALA A 74 10.59 4.40 10.66
N LEU A 75 10.12 3.30 11.25
CA LEU A 75 10.46 1.93 10.84
C LEU A 75 9.50 1.36 9.79
N ARG A 76 8.92 2.22 8.95
CA ARG A 76 7.88 1.81 8.01
C ARG A 76 7.91 2.66 6.74
N ARG A 77 7.67 2.00 5.61
CA ARG A 77 7.40 2.64 4.33
C ARG A 77 5.91 2.62 4.04
N TYR A 78 5.39 3.74 3.58
CA TYR A 78 4.01 3.90 3.13
C TYR A 78 4.00 4.22 1.64
N GLY A 79 3.03 3.69 0.92
CA GLY A 79 2.84 3.98 -0.49
C GLY A 79 1.37 4.16 -0.84
N ALA A 80 1.13 5.01 -1.84
CA ALA A 80 -0.14 5.10 -2.53
C ALA A 80 0.06 5.24 -4.03
N VAL A 81 -0.62 4.39 -4.79
CA VAL A 81 -0.52 4.32 -6.25
C VAL A 81 -1.88 4.17 -6.90
N ARG A 82 -1.96 4.39 -8.21
CA ARG A 82 -3.16 4.14 -9.02
C ARG A 82 -2.86 3.19 -10.16
N LEU A 83 -3.81 2.30 -10.40
CA LEU A 83 -3.94 1.49 -11.61
C LEU A 83 -5.29 1.82 -12.22
N GLY A 84 -5.27 2.47 -13.39
CA GLY A 84 -6.46 3.06 -14.01
C GLY A 84 -7.17 4.02 -13.04
N ALA A 85 -8.45 3.76 -12.80
CA ALA A 85 -9.26 4.56 -11.87
C ALA A 85 -9.11 4.14 -10.40
N THR A 86 -8.45 3.01 -10.12
CA THR A 86 -8.40 2.42 -8.77
C THR A 86 -7.14 2.86 -8.03
N ARG A 87 -7.34 3.50 -6.87
CA ARG A 87 -6.25 3.88 -5.95
C ARG A 87 -6.02 2.78 -4.91
N LEU A 88 -4.77 2.33 -4.82
CA LEU A 88 -4.29 1.34 -3.86
C LEU A 88 -3.37 2.01 -2.83
N ILE A 89 -3.41 1.53 -1.59
CA ILE A 89 -2.50 1.94 -0.53
C ILE A 89 -1.93 0.71 0.15
N ASP A 90 -0.68 0.78 0.59
CA ASP A 90 -0.04 -0.28 1.34
C ASP A 90 1.10 0.31 2.19
N ASN A 91 1.59 -0.48 3.14
CA ASN A 91 2.75 -0.15 3.95
C ASN A 91 3.51 -1.42 4.35
N VAL A 92 4.82 -1.28 4.54
CA VAL A 92 5.73 -2.39 4.88
C VAL A 92 6.74 -1.95 5.93
N ALA A 93 7.14 -2.87 6.81
CA ALA A 93 8.20 -2.60 7.78
C ALA A 93 9.54 -2.35 7.05
N ARG A 94 10.41 -1.56 7.67
CA ARG A 94 11.76 -1.23 7.18
C ARG A 94 12.82 -1.67 8.16
#